data_AF-A0A135I8V3-F1
#
_entry.id   AF-A0A135I8V3-F1
#
_cell.length_a   1.000
_cell.length_b   1.000
_cell.length_c   1.000
_cell.angle_alpha   90.00
_cell.angle_beta   90.00
_cell.angle_gamma   90.00
#
_symmetry.space_group_name_H-M   'P 1'
#
loop_
_entity.id
_entity.type
_entity.pdbx_description
1 polymer ?
#
loop_
_entity_poly.entity_id
_entity_poly.type
_entity_poly.pdbx_seq_one_letter_code
_entity_poly.pdbx_strand_id
1 'polypeptide(L)'
;MSIQSDAMQRPQSDAPKRATQWAALIAMLYLLLVSVSMIGSGFKWAAGEQAKELFEFASNPVAGLMIGIVGTALIQSSSTVTAIIVGLVAGGLPVSMAIPMVMGANVGTTVTNTLVSLGHARCKDEFRRAFTCATVHDFFNLIAVMIFLPLEMMTGMLAKISAWLVSPLSHADNLSMKSLNFIKPITKPVVNGAKSIFEIFPGNFGGVALVLFGILMVIIAITFMGKLMKKLMVGKAREVLNGAIGRGPIHSIASGTLVTILVQSSSTTTSLVVPLVGTNVLSVRQVYPFTLGANIGTCVTALLAATAVTGPNAVFALQIALVHLTFNVLGILVIFGIPFLRELPLKCAELLADYAVKTKLAVAGYLGVVFVALPGLVLSVSS
;
A
#
# COMPACT_ATOMS: atom_id res chain seq x y z
N MET A 1 -7.79 51.93 -28.62
CA MET A 1 -8.64 50.71 -28.58
C MET A 1 -8.14 49.87 -27.43
N SER A 2 -9.01 49.61 -26.46
CA SER A 2 -8.72 49.34 -25.04
C SER A 2 -8.02 48.00 -24.75
N ILE A 3 -6.88 48.10 -24.08
CA ILE A 3 -6.36 47.07 -23.18
C ILE A 3 -7.11 47.22 -21.86
N GLN A 4 -8.02 46.30 -21.53
CA GLN A 4 -8.54 46.13 -20.16
C GLN A 4 -9.17 44.74 -19.94
N SER A 5 -8.71 44.13 -18.84
CA SER A 5 -9.38 43.14 -17.99
C SER A 5 -9.71 41.75 -18.54
N ASP A 6 -8.72 40.86 -18.53
CA ASP A 6 -8.95 39.44 -18.19
C ASP A 6 -8.17 39.00 -16.92
N ALA A 7 -7.69 39.99 -16.15
CA ALA A 7 -7.16 39.79 -14.81
C ALA A 7 -8.28 39.98 -13.78
N MET A 8 -8.45 38.98 -12.91
CA MET A 8 -9.43 38.86 -11.81
C MET A 8 -10.75 38.16 -12.12
N GLN A 9 -10.69 36.91 -12.61
CA GLN A 9 -11.59 35.91 -12.03
C GLN A 9 -11.14 35.64 -10.59
N ARG A 10 -11.82 36.27 -9.62
CA ARG A 10 -11.77 35.85 -8.22
C ARG A 10 -12.00 34.33 -8.17
N PRO A 11 -11.29 33.55 -7.34
CA PRO A 11 -11.65 32.16 -7.15
C PRO A 11 -13.11 32.13 -6.68
N GLN A 12 -14.01 31.55 -7.49
CA GLN A 12 -15.33 31.16 -7.00
C GLN A 12 -15.08 30.40 -5.70
N SER A 13 -15.79 30.75 -4.62
CA SER A 13 -15.56 30.16 -3.31
C SER A 13 -15.92 28.67 -3.36
N ASP A 14 -14.94 27.83 -3.69
CA ASP A 14 -15.02 26.37 -3.67
C ASP A 14 -15.21 25.80 -2.25
N ALA A 15 -15.38 26.67 -1.24
CA ALA A 15 -15.49 26.30 0.16
C ALA A 15 -16.62 25.28 0.45
N PRO A 16 -17.86 25.41 -0.10
CA PRO A 16 -18.92 24.41 0.14
C PRO A 16 -18.60 23.07 -0.53
N LYS A 17 -17.97 23.10 -1.72
CA LYS A 17 -17.54 21.90 -2.45
C LYS A 17 -16.35 21.21 -1.78
N ARG A 18 -15.47 21.96 -1.12
CA ARG A 18 -14.35 21.40 -0.34
C ARG A 18 -14.85 20.82 0.98
N ALA A 19 -15.73 21.50 1.70
CA ALA A 19 -16.29 20.99 2.96
C ALA A 19 -17.02 19.65 2.75
N THR A 20 -17.83 19.54 1.70
CA THR A 20 -18.50 18.28 1.32
C THR A 20 -17.51 17.17 0.95
N GLN A 21 -16.41 17.49 0.25
CA GLN A 21 -15.35 16.52 -0.06
C GLN A 21 -14.62 16.04 1.21
N TRP A 22 -14.34 16.93 2.16
CA TRP A 22 -13.75 16.56 3.45
C TRP A 22 -14.69 15.71 4.31
N ALA A 23 -15.99 16.06 4.34
CA ALA A 23 -17.00 15.23 4.99
C ALA A 23 -17.08 13.83 4.37
N ALA A 24 -17.04 13.74 3.04
CA ALA A 24 -17.02 12.48 2.32
C ALA A 24 -15.77 11.63 2.65
N LEU A 25 -14.60 12.25 2.83
CA LEU A 25 -13.39 11.52 3.29
C LEU A 25 -13.56 10.95 4.69
N ILE A 26 -14.12 11.72 5.62
CA ILE A 26 -14.39 11.24 6.99
C ILE A 26 -15.36 10.06 6.94
N ALA A 27 -16.40 10.14 6.10
CA ALA A 27 -17.32 9.03 5.88
C ALA A 27 -16.63 7.79 5.29
N MET A 28 -15.73 7.96 4.33
CA MET A 28 -14.94 6.84 3.77
C MET A 28 -13.94 6.28 4.77
N LEU A 29 -13.35 7.13 5.63
CA LEU A 29 -12.51 6.68 6.73
C LEU A 29 -13.34 5.84 7.70
N TYR A 30 -14.51 6.31 8.12
CA TYR A 30 -15.41 5.53 8.96
C TYR A 30 -15.79 4.19 8.32
N LEU A 31 -16.14 4.18 7.02
CA LEU A 31 -16.43 2.96 6.28
C LEU A 31 -15.23 2.01 6.29
N LEU A 32 -14.01 2.51 6.09
CA LEU A 32 -12.79 1.71 6.21
C LEU A 32 -12.66 1.07 7.59
N LEU A 33 -12.89 1.84 8.68
CA LEU A 33 -12.79 1.32 10.04
C LEU A 33 -13.81 0.19 10.29
N VAL A 34 -15.05 0.40 9.86
CA VAL A 34 -16.12 -0.61 9.93
C VAL A 34 -15.76 -1.86 9.13
N SER A 35 -15.23 -1.69 7.92
CA SER A 35 -14.90 -2.79 7.01
C SER A 35 -13.77 -3.67 7.54
N VAL A 36 -12.70 -3.06 8.08
CA VAL A 36 -11.61 -3.80 8.73
C VAL A 36 -12.12 -4.58 9.95
N SER A 37 -13.05 -3.98 10.72
CA SER A 37 -13.70 -4.65 11.85
C SER A 37 -14.59 -5.83 11.40
N MET A 38 -15.28 -5.71 10.26
CA MET A 38 -16.05 -6.80 9.65
C MET A 38 -15.14 -7.95 9.20
N ILE A 39 -14.01 -7.65 8.55
CA ILE A 39 -13.03 -8.67 8.14
C ILE A 39 -12.53 -9.44 9.36
N GLY A 40 -12.12 -8.74 10.43
CA GLY A 40 -11.66 -9.40 11.65
C GLY A 40 -12.74 -10.26 12.32
N SER A 41 -13.97 -9.75 12.40
CA SER A 41 -15.09 -10.48 13.01
C SER A 41 -15.53 -11.69 12.18
N GLY A 42 -15.59 -11.53 10.86
CA GLY A 42 -15.94 -12.58 9.91
C GLY A 42 -14.87 -13.66 9.85
N PHE A 43 -13.59 -13.29 9.86
CA PHE A 43 -12.48 -14.24 9.84
C PHE A 43 -12.46 -15.08 11.12
N LYS A 44 -12.64 -14.44 12.29
CA LYS A 44 -12.76 -15.15 13.56
C LYS A 44 -13.94 -16.12 13.56
N TRP A 45 -15.06 -15.75 12.95
CA TRP A 45 -16.23 -16.62 12.81
C TRP A 45 -15.96 -17.78 11.84
N ALA A 46 -15.35 -17.52 10.68
CA ALA A 46 -15.07 -18.51 9.66
C ALA A 46 -14.03 -19.56 10.12
N ALA A 47 -12.99 -19.12 10.85
CA ALA A 47 -11.92 -19.99 11.31
C ALA A 47 -12.33 -20.88 12.50
N GLY A 48 -13.38 -20.51 13.25
CA GLY A 48 -13.90 -21.29 14.38
C GLY A 48 -12.86 -21.57 15.47
N GLU A 49 -13.04 -22.67 16.21
CA GLU A 49 -12.07 -23.12 17.24
C GLU A 49 -10.84 -23.82 16.65
N GLN A 50 -10.90 -24.24 15.38
CA GLN A 50 -9.83 -24.94 14.66
C GLN A 50 -8.80 -24.00 14.02
N ALA A 51 -8.92 -22.69 14.24
CA ALA A 51 -8.02 -21.69 13.67
C ALA A 51 -6.53 -22.00 13.91
N LYS A 52 -6.19 -22.55 15.09
CA LYS A 52 -4.81 -22.95 15.41
C LYS A 52 -4.30 -24.09 14.54
N GLU A 53 -5.08 -25.16 14.38
CA GLU A 53 -4.70 -26.32 13.56
C GLU A 53 -4.63 -25.96 12.07
N LEU A 54 -5.53 -25.09 11.59
CA LEU A 54 -5.54 -24.60 10.21
C LEU A 54 -4.25 -23.83 9.85
N PHE A 55 -3.66 -23.10 10.79
CA PHE A 55 -2.46 -22.29 10.53
C PHE A 55 -1.14 -23.00 10.81
N GLU A 56 -1.11 -24.00 11.69
CA GLU A 56 0.09 -24.84 11.92
C GLU A 56 0.41 -25.74 10.72
N PHE A 57 -0.59 -26.14 9.94
CA PHE A 57 -0.41 -26.98 8.74
C PHE A 57 -0.02 -26.18 7.47
N ALA A 58 -0.32 -24.88 7.40
CA ALA A 58 -0.37 -24.12 6.13
C ALA A 58 0.79 -23.13 5.88
N SER A 59 1.81 -23.05 6.74
CA SER A 59 2.76 -21.92 6.69
C SER A 59 3.92 -22.08 5.71
N ASN A 60 3.68 -21.74 4.43
CA ASN A 60 4.75 -21.41 3.48
C ASN A 60 4.90 -19.88 3.33
N PRO A 61 5.97 -19.25 3.85
CA PRO A 61 6.20 -17.81 3.73
C PRO A 61 6.23 -17.31 2.29
N VAL A 62 6.72 -18.13 1.34
CA VAL A 62 6.76 -17.76 -0.08
C VAL A 62 5.34 -17.73 -0.66
N ALA A 63 4.46 -18.65 -0.26
CA ALA A 63 3.05 -18.59 -0.65
C ALA A 63 2.38 -17.32 -0.10
N GLY A 64 2.67 -16.93 1.15
CA GLY A 64 2.24 -15.66 1.72
C GLY A 64 2.68 -14.45 0.89
N LEU A 65 3.95 -14.41 0.48
CA LEU A 65 4.48 -13.39 -0.42
C LEU A 65 3.68 -13.32 -1.74
N MET A 66 3.42 -14.48 -2.36
CA MET A 66 2.69 -14.55 -3.63
C MET A 66 1.23 -14.09 -3.50
N ILE A 67 0.54 -14.45 -2.42
CA ILE A 67 -0.82 -13.95 -2.11
C ILE A 67 -0.81 -12.42 -2.06
N GLY A 68 0.19 -11.81 -1.42
CA GLY A 68 0.35 -10.36 -1.39
C GLY A 68 0.55 -9.74 -2.77
N ILE A 69 1.45 -10.32 -3.59
CA ILE A 69 1.74 -9.84 -4.96
C ILE A 69 0.48 -9.88 -5.81
N VAL A 70 -0.19 -11.04 -5.87
CA VAL A 70 -1.42 -11.24 -6.66
C VAL A 70 -2.54 -10.36 -6.15
N GLY A 71 -2.72 -10.31 -4.82
CA GLY A 71 -3.73 -9.45 -4.20
C GLY A 71 -3.58 -8.00 -4.63
N THR A 72 -2.36 -7.46 -4.59
CA THR A 72 -2.13 -6.07 -5.00
C THR A 72 -2.20 -5.90 -6.52
N ALA A 73 -1.72 -6.85 -7.30
CA ALA A 73 -1.84 -6.78 -8.76
C ALA A 73 -3.31 -6.80 -9.23
N LEU A 74 -4.19 -7.54 -8.56
CA LEU A 74 -5.62 -7.55 -8.89
C LEU A 74 -6.34 -6.30 -8.39
N ILE A 75 -6.09 -5.90 -7.14
CA ILE A 75 -6.75 -4.75 -6.51
C ILE A 75 -6.16 -3.41 -6.96
N GLN A 76 -4.93 -3.41 -7.50
CA GLN A 76 -4.14 -2.23 -7.89
C GLN A 76 -3.89 -1.24 -6.74
N SER A 77 -3.98 -1.70 -5.49
CA SER A 77 -3.78 -0.86 -4.30
C SER A 77 -3.17 -1.65 -3.16
N SER A 78 -1.88 -1.43 -2.89
CA SER A 78 -1.16 -2.05 -1.79
C SER A 78 -1.65 -1.61 -0.42
N SER A 79 -2.10 -0.35 -0.28
CA SER A 79 -2.79 0.12 0.92
C SER A 79 -4.06 -0.68 1.22
N THR A 80 -4.83 -1.02 0.18
CA THR A 80 -6.06 -1.81 0.31
C THR A 80 -5.75 -3.22 0.75
N VAL A 81 -4.79 -3.88 0.09
CA VAL A 81 -4.36 -5.23 0.46
C VAL A 81 -3.78 -5.27 1.87
N THR A 82 -2.95 -4.29 2.23
CA THR A 82 -2.39 -4.21 3.59
C THR A 82 -3.47 -3.97 4.65
N ALA A 83 -4.48 -3.15 4.37
CA ALA A 83 -5.63 -2.97 5.28
C ALA A 83 -6.45 -4.25 5.45
N ILE A 84 -6.61 -5.04 4.39
CA ILE A 84 -7.23 -6.38 4.46
C ILE A 84 -6.37 -7.29 5.34
N ILE A 85 -5.04 -7.33 5.14
CA ILE A 85 -4.11 -8.14 5.95
C ILE A 85 -4.20 -7.75 7.43
N VAL A 86 -4.22 -6.45 7.74
CA VAL A 86 -4.43 -5.92 9.10
C VAL A 86 -5.75 -6.45 9.70
N GLY A 87 -6.84 -6.45 8.93
CA GLY A 87 -8.13 -7.01 9.34
C GLY A 87 -8.10 -8.53 9.56
N LEU A 88 -7.36 -9.28 8.74
CA LEU A 88 -7.18 -10.73 8.91
C LEU A 88 -6.38 -11.05 10.19
N VAL A 89 -5.31 -10.30 10.45
CA VAL A 89 -4.51 -10.43 11.70
C VAL A 89 -5.37 -10.09 12.92
N ALA A 90 -6.22 -9.08 12.82
CA ALA A 90 -7.22 -8.80 13.86
C ALA A 90 -8.16 -9.98 14.12
N GLY A 91 -8.51 -10.73 13.08
CA GLY A 91 -9.34 -11.93 13.17
C GLY A 91 -8.62 -13.17 13.73
N GLY A 92 -7.29 -13.15 13.80
CA GLY A 92 -6.47 -14.24 14.32
C GLY A 92 -5.46 -14.84 13.33
N LEU A 93 -5.29 -14.26 12.13
CA LEU A 93 -4.22 -14.67 11.23
C LEU A 93 -2.84 -14.45 11.90
N PRO A 94 -1.95 -15.45 11.97
CA PRO A 94 -0.65 -15.30 12.60
C PRO A 94 0.20 -14.22 11.93
N VAL A 95 0.89 -13.41 12.75
CA VAL A 95 1.78 -12.35 12.26
C VAL A 95 2.87 -12.92 11.35
N SER A 96 3.41 -14.10 11.66
CA SER A 96 4.43 -14.78 10.84
C SER A 96 3.96 -15.06 9.40
N MET A 97 2.67 -15.33 9.18
CA MET A 97 2.10 -15.51 7.84
C MET A 97 1.78 -14.17 7.18
N ALA A 98 1.38 -13.17 7.96
CA ALA A 98 1.03 -11.85 7.46
C ALA A 98 2.26 -11.05 6.99
N ILE A 99 3.44 -11.25 7.57
CA ILE A 99 4.66 -10.50 7.21
C ILE A 99 5.03 -10.68 5.72
N PRO A 100 5.16 -11.91 5.19
CA PRO A 100 5.38 -12.10 3.75
C PRO A 100 4.25 -11.54 2.89
N MET A 101 2.99 -11.63 3.34
CA MET A 101 1.85 -11.05 2.61
C MET A 101 1.99 -9.53 2.45
N VAL A 102 2.43 -8.82 3.49
CA VAL A 102 2.67 -7.36 3.43
C VAL A 102 3.85 -7.03 2.51
N MET A 103 4.93 -7.80 2.58
CA MET A 103 6.06 -7.64 1.64
C MET A 103 5.60 -7.79 0.18
N GLY A 104 4.78 -8.79 -0.10
CA GLY A 104 4.23 -9.04 -1.43
C GLY A 104 3.25 -7.95 -1.86
N ALA A 105 2.43 -7.47 -0.93
CA ALA A 105 1.52 -6.38 -1.17
C ALA A 105 2.27 -5.12 -1.65
N ASN A 106 3.47 -4.85 -1.11
CA ASN A 106 4.30 -3.73 -1.54
C ASN A 106 4.80 -3.87 -2.99
N VAL A 107 5.26 -5.07 -3.36
CA VAL A 107 5.74 -5.40 -4.71
C VAL A 107 4.65 -5.18 -5.77
N GLY A 108 3.40 -5.57 -5.51
CA GLY A 108 2.32 -5.48 -6.51
C GLY A 108 1.92 -4.07 -6.97
N THR A 109 2.38 -3.00 -6.29
CA THR A 109 1.95 -1.60 -6.55
C THR A 109 2.34 -1.07 -7.94
N THR A 110 3.22 -1.76 -8.66
CA THR A 110 3.95 -1.23 -9.81
C THR A 110 3.22 -1.39 -11.14
N VAL A 111 2.16 -2.21 -11.20
CA VAL A 111 1.36 -2.43 -12.40
C VAL A 111 0.77 -1.11 -12.93
N THR A 112 0.22 -0.26 -12.05
CA THR A 112 -0.37 1.03 -12.44
C THR A 112 0.67 1.97 -13.09
N ASN A 113 1.87 2.11 -12.49
CA ASN A 113 2.91 2.99 -13.02
C ASN A 113 3.42 2.50 -14.39
N THR A 114 3.53 1.18 -14.54
CA THR A 114 3.91 0.56 -15.80
C THR A 114 2.89 0.90 -16.90
N LEU A 115 1.60 0.84 -16.59
CA LEU A 115 0.54 1.26 -17.52
C LEU A 115 0.63 2.75 -17.89
N VAL A 116 0.93 3.64 -16.92
CA VAL A 116 1.11 5.07 -17.19
C VAL A 116 2.28 5.32 -18.14
N SER A 117 3.38 4.58 -17.98
CA SER A 117 4.54 4.71 -18.86
C SER A 117 4.25 4.34 -20.33
N LEU A 118 3.30 3.42 -20.58
CA LEU A 118 2.86 3.06 -21.93
C LEU A 118 2.21 4.24 -22.67
N GLY A 119 1.71 5.25 -21.96
CA GLY A 119 1.24 6.50 -22.56
C GLY A 119 2.33 7.24 -23.36
N HIS A 120 3.60 7.02 -23.04
CA HIS A 120 4.75 7.58 -23.74
C HIS A 120 5.30 6.67 -24.86
N ALA A 121 4.67 5.52 -25.12
CA ALA A 121 5.16 4.50 -26.07
C ALA A 121 5.17 4.93 -27.56
N ARG A 122 4.81 6.19 -27.86
CA ARG A 122 4.88 6.79 -29.20
C ARG A 122 6.29 7.30 -29.52
N CYS A 123 7.06 7.72 -28.52
CA CYS A 123 8.44 8.20 -28.68
C CYS A 123 9.39 7.29 -27.90
N LYS A 124 10.38 6.71 -28.59
CA LYS A 124 11.28 5.69 -28.00
C LYS A 124 12.02 6.21 -26.76
N ASP A 125 12.58 7.42 -26.84
CA ASP A 125 13.36 8.00 -25.75
C ASP A 125 12.49 8.41 -24.56
N GLU A 126 11.31 8.97 -24.83
CA GLU A 126 10.34 9.28 -23.76
C GLU A 126 9.84 8.02 -23.08
N PHE A 127 9.48 6.99 -23.86
CA PHE A 127 9.05 5.71 -23.34
C PHE A 127 10.13 5.07 -22.47
N ARG A 128 11.39 5.04 -22.95
CA ARG A 128 12.53 4.51 -22.20
C ARG A 128 12.66 5.19 -20.83
N ARG A 129 12.65 6.53 -20.78
CA ARG A 129 12.75 7.31 -19.54
C ARG A 129 11.55 7.07 -18.62
N ALA A 130 10.33 7.15 -19.16
CA ALA A 130 9.09 6.95 -18.41
C ALA A 130 9.00 5.54 -17.83
N PHE A 131 9.38 4.52 -18.61
CA PHE A 131 9.35 3.11 -18.20
C PHE A 131 10.44 2.80 -17.16
N THR A 132 11.65 3.36 -17.31
CA THR A 132 12.70 3.27 -16.27
C THR A 132 12.21 3.90 -14.96
N CYS A 133 11.58 5.07 -15.03
CA CYS A 133 10.99 5.74 -13.87
C CYS A 133 9.88 4.90 -13.21
N ALA A 134 9.04 4.23 -14.02
CA ALA A 134 7.95 3.40 -13.50
C ALA A 134 8.46 2.14 -12.78
N THR A 135 9.58 1.57 -13.24
CA THR A 135 10.10 0.27 -12.79
C THR A 135 11.25 0.36 -11.77
N VAL A 136 11.90 1.52 -11.59
CA VAL A 136 12.96 1.67 -10.57
C VAL A 136 12.48 1.35 -9.16
N HIS A 137 11.26 1.77 -8.83
CA HIS A 137 10.61 1.46 -7.55
C HIS A 137 10.30 -0.05 -7.43
N ASP A 138 9.94 -0.69 -8.54
CA ASP A 138 9.65 -2.12 -8.58
C ASP A 138 10.89 -2.94 -8.23
N PHE A 139 11.99 -2.67 -8.92
CA PHE A 139 13.26 -3.33 -8.64
C PHE A 139 13.74 -3.06 -7.21
N PHE A 140 13.52 -1.86 -6.66
CA PHE A 140 13.80 -1.61 -5.26
C PHE A 140 12.99 -2.54 -4.33
N ASN A 141 11.68 -2.69 -4.56
CA ASN A 141 10.83 -3.57 -3.74
C ASN A 141 11.22 -5.04 -3.91
N LEU A 142 11.48 -5.49 -5.14
CA LEU A 142 11.94 -6.86 -5.41
C LEU A 142 13.26 -7.16 -4.70
N ILE A 143 14.24 -6.25 -4.78
CA ILE A 143 15.52 -6.38 -4.08
C ILE A 143 15.31 -6.36 -2.56
N ALA A 144 14.42 -5.52 -2.05
CA ALA A 144 14.07 -5.52 -0.62
C ALA A 144 13.50 -6.86 -0.19
N VAL A 145 12.57 -7.46 -0.96
CA VAL A 145 12.05 -8.80 -0.65
C VAL A 145 13.15 -9.85 -0.72
N MET A 146 14.02 -9.83 -1.73
CA MET A 146 15.14 -10.78 -1.85
C MET A 146 16.12 -10.72 -0.67
N ILE A 147 16.25 -9.56 -0.01
CA ILE A 147 17.12 -9.39 1.17
C ILE A 147 16.35 -9.73 2.46
N PHE A 148 15.20 -9.11 2.67
CA PHE A 148 14.51 -9.14 3.96
C PHE A 148 13.63 -10.36 4.18
N LEU A 149 13.11 -11.02 3.13
CA LEU A 149 12.31 -12.23 3.34
C LEU A 149 13.15 -13.40 3.85
N PRO A 150 14.32 -13.75 3.25
CA PRO A 150 15.18 -14.79 3.82
C PRO A 150 15.67 -14.43 5.24
N LEU A 151 16.02 -13.16 5.46
CA LEU A 151 16.44 -12.68 6.77
C LEU A 151 15.32 -12.82 7.80
N GLU A 152 14.08 -12.50 7.43
CA GLU A 152 12.91 -12.70 8.28
C GLU A 152 12.68 -14.19 8.58
N MET A 153 12.81 -15.06 7.58
CA MET A 153 12.66 -16.51 7.78
C MET A 153 13.73 -17.09 8.72
N MET A 154 14.95 -16.58 8.65
CA MET A 154 16.07 -17.07 9.48
C MET A 154 16.06 -16.49 10.90
N THR A 155 15.67 -15.22 11.05
CA THR A 155 15.89 -14.48 12.30
C THR A 155 14.63 -13.93 12.95
N GLY A 156 13.52 -13.83 12.22
CA GLY A 156 12.31 -13.12 12.63
C GLY A 156 12.56 -11.65 12.93
N MET A 157 13.52 -11.01 12.25
CA MET A 157 13.98 -9.66 12.58
C MET A 157 12.85 -8.62 12.54
N LEU A 158 12.03 -8.59 11.49
CA LEU A 158 10.91 -7.66 11.36
C LEU A 158 9.82 -7.96 12.38
N ALA A 159 9.52 -9.24 12.62
CA ALA A 159 8.61 -9.64 13.70
C ALA A 159 9.09 -9.13 15.07
N LYS A 160 10.38 -9.30 15.38
CA LYS A 160 10.99 -8.87 16.66
C LYS A 160 11.03 -7.35 16.80
N ILE A 161 11.47 -6.63 15.77
CA ILE A 161 11.53 -5.16 15.80
C ILE A 161 10.13 -4.57 15.96
N SER A 162 9.15 -5.06 15.19
CA SER A 162 7.77 -4.59 15.30
C SER A 162 7.14 -4.94 16.65
N ALA A 163 7.39 -6.14 17.20
CA ALA A 163 6.93 -6.52 18.54
C ALA A 163 7.52 -5.58 19.60
N TRP A 164 8.82 -5.28 19.50
CA TRP A 164 9.48 -4.32 20.38
C TRP A 164 8.85 -2.92 20.27
N LEU A 165 8.53 -2.45 19.06
CA LEU A 165 7.86 -1.15 18.85
C LEU A 165 6.45 -1.08 19.45
N VAL A 166 5.71 -2.18 19.50
CA VAL A 166 4.36 -2.21 20.11
C VAL A 166 4.42 -2.48 21.62
N SER A 167 5.52 -3.03 22.13
CA SER A 167 5.66 -3.38 23.55
C SER A 167 5.35 -2.23 24.52
N PRO A 168 5.75 -0.96 24.32
CA PRO A 168 5.41 0.12 25.24
C PRO A 168 3.90 0.41 25.27
N LEU A 169 3.22 0.21 24.14
CA LEU A 169 1.76 0.36 24.03
C LEU A 169 0.99 -0.78 24.70
N SER A 170 1.68 -1.90 24.96
CA SER A 170 1.14 -3.10 25.60
C SER A 170 1.27 -3.04 27.13
N HIS A 171 2.32 -2.37 27.64
CA HIS A 171 2.63 -2.25 29.07
C HIS A 171 2.14 -0.94 29.70
N ALA A 172 1.72 0.04 28.88
CA ALA A 172 1.05 1.24 29.37
C ALA A 172 -0.39 0.90 29.78
N ASP A 173 -0.53 0.35 30.99
CA ASP A 173 -1.83 0.15 31.63
C ASP A 173 -2.69 1.42 31.49
N ASN A 174 -3.88 1.25 30.92
CA ASN A 174 -5.02 2.18 30.89
C ASN A 174 -5.03 3.43 29.98
N LEU A 175 -3.95 3.90 29.33
CA LEU A 175 -4.03 5.16 28.55
C LEU A 175 -4.13 5.00 27.02
N SER A 176 -3.49 3.99 26.41
CA SER A 176 -3.47 3.84 24.94
C SER A 176 -4.53 2.86 24.40
N MET A 177 -4.75 1.71 25.05
CA MET A 177 -5.84 0.81 24.61
C MET A 177 -7.24 1.36 24.90
N LYS A 178 -7.41 2.25 25.88
CA LYS A 178 -8.68 2.98 26.09
C LYS A 178 -8.96 3.98 24.98
N SER A 179 -7.94 4.58 24.37
CA SER A 179 -8.14 5.51 23.25
C SER A 179 -8.44 4.79 21.93
N LEU A 180 -7.86 3.60 21.71
CA LEU A 180 -8.26 2.72 20.60
C LEU A 180 -9.69 2.20 20.76
N ASN A 181 -10.15 2.02 22.00
CA ASN A 181 -11.54 1.63 22.28
C ASN A 181 -12.58 2.70 21.90
N PHE A 182 -12.23 3.94 21.56
CA PHE A 182 -13.22 4.93 21.08
C PHE A 182 -13.86 4.54 19.75
N ILE A 183 -13.18 3.75 18.92
CA ILE A 183 -13.68 3.33 17.61
C ILE A 183 -14.74 2.23 17.76
N LYS A 184 -14.59 1.35 18.74
CA LYS A 184 -15.46 0.17 18.94
C LYS A 184 -16.93 0.53 19.17
N PRO A 185 -17.32 1.51 20.01
CA PRO A 185 -18.70 1.96 20.13
C PRO A 185 -19.31 2.43 18.80
N ILE A 186 -18.50 3.00 17.92
CA ILE A 186 -18.95 3.58 16.65
C ILE A 186 -19.05 2.49 15.57
N THR A 187 -18.15 1.50 15.57
CA THR A 187 -18.14 0.43 14.55
C THR A 187 -19.02 -0.76 14.92
N LYS A 188 -19.10 -1.14 16.21
CA LYS A 188 -19.79 -2.35 16.68
C LYS A 188 -21.26 -2.45 16.28
N PRO A 189 -22.09 -1.38 16.33
CA PRO A 189 -23.49 -1.47 15.91
C PRO A 189 -23.63 -1.89 14.45
N VAL A 190 -22.81 -1.32 13.57
CA VAL A 190 -22.82 -1.60 12.13
C VAL A 190 -22.27 -2.99 11.83
N VAL A 191 -21.19 -3.39 12.50
CA VAL A 191 -20.61 -4.74 12.37
C VAL A 191 -21.60 -5.81 12.84
N ASN A 192 -22.26 -5.61 13.98
CA ASN A 192 -23.27 -6.53 14.49
C ASN A 192 -24.48 -6.60 13.57
N GLY A 193 -24.96 -5.46 13.07
CA GLY A 193 -26.06 -5.42 12.10
C GLY A 193 -25.73 -6.21 10.83
N ALA A 194 -24.53 -6.04 10.28
CA ALA A 194 -24.07 -6.83 9.14
C ALA A 194 -23.94 -8.32 9.48
N LYS A 195 -23.42 -8.66 10.67
CA LYS A 195 -23.31 -10.05 11.13
C LYS A 195 -24.67 -10.74 11.16
N SER A 196 -25.70 -10.09 11.72
CA SER A 196 -27.06 -10.63 11.76
C SER A 196 -27.67 -10.86 10.36
N ILE A 197 -27.28 -10.09 9.35
CA ILE A 197 -27.69 -10.34 7.96
C ILE A 197 -27.05 -11.64 7.44
N PHE A 198 -25.78 -11.88 7.74
CA PHE A 198 -25.05 -13.06 7.26
C PHE A 198 -25.25 -14.32 8.11
N GLU A 199 -25.92 -14.22 9.26
CA GLU A 199 -26.37 -15.39 10.06
C GLU A 199 -27.40 -16.26 9.32
N ILE A 200 -27.96 -15.78 8.22
CA ILE A 200 -28.78 -16.60 7.32
C ILE A 200 -28.00 -17.75 6.67
N PHE A 201 -26.68 -17.63 6.55
CA PHE A 201 -25.84 -18.69 6.00
C PHE A 201 -25.42 -19.68 7.09
N PRO A 202 -25.54 -21.01 6.86
CA PRO A 202 -25.26 -22.01 7.87
C PRO A 202 -23.75 -22.13 8.16
N GLY A 203 -23.42 -22.38 9.44
CA GLY A 203 -22.06 -22.70 9.89
C GLY A 203 -21.03 -21.57 9.64
N ASN A 204 -19.85 -21.94 9.18
CA ASN A 204 -18.72 -21.02 8.99
C ASN A 204 -18.86 -20.16 7.71
N PHE A 205 -19.81 -20.50 6.82
CA PHE A 205 -20.03 -19.76 5.57
C PHE A 205 -20.51 -18.32 5.81
N GLY A 206 -21.26 -18.07 6.89
CA GLY A 206 -21.64 -16.71 7.28
C GLY A 206 -20.42 -15.83 7.62
N GLY A 207 -19.40 -16.42 8.27
CA GLY A 207 -18.13 -15.76 8.53
C GLY A 207 -17.37 -15.41 7.25
N VAL A 208 -17.28 -16.35 6.30
CA VAL A 208 -16.64 -16.12 5.01
C VAL A 208 -17.38 -15.03 4.21
N ALA A 209 -18.71 -15.07 4.18
CA ALA A 209 -19.52 -14.04 3.52
C ALA A 209 -19.29 -12.65 4.13
N LEU A 210 -19.20 -12.55 5.46
CA LEU A 210 -18.88 -11.30 6.15
C LEU A 210 -17.46 -10.80 5.84
N VAL A 211 -16.46 -11.68 5.69
CA VAL A 211 -15.11 -11.31 5.24
C VAL A 211 -15.15 -10.75 3.82
N LEU A 212 -15.81 -11.44 2.88
CA LEU A 212 -15.91 -10.98 1.49
C LEU A 212 -16.64 -9.64 1.39
N PHE A 213 -17.72 -9.46 2.17
CA PHE A 213 -18.42 -8.18 2.26
C PHE A 213 -17.52 -7.08 2.83
N GLY A 214 -16.79 -7.37 3.90
CA GLY A 214 -15.81 -6.45 4.48
C GLY A 214 -14.72 -6.06 3.47
N ILE A 215 -14.15 -7.01 2.72
CA ILE A 215 -13.16 -6.76 1.66
C ILE A 215 -13.74 -5.83 0.58
N LEU A 216 -14.97 -6.09 0.12
CA LEU A 216 -15.65 -5.24 -0.84
C LEU A 216 -15.81 -3.80 -0.32
N MET A 217 -16.20 -3.64 0.94
CA MET A 217 -16.35 -2.32 1.57
C MET A 217 -15.00 -1.62 1.77
N VAL A 218 -13.91 -2.33 2.09
CA VAL A 218 -12.54 -1.79 2.11
C VAL A 218 -12.15 -1.25 0.73
N ILE A 219 -12.39 -2.03 -0.33
CA ILE A 219 -12.09 -1.63 -1.71
C ILE A 219 -12.88 -0.37 -2.08
N ILE A 220 -14.18 -0.31 -1.78
CA ILE A 220 -15.02 0.87 -2.01
C ILE A 220 -14.47 2.08 -1.25
N ALA A 221 -14.24 1.94 0.06
CA ALA A 221 -13.77 3.02 0.93
C ALA A 221 -12.45 3.63 0.42
N ILE A 222 -11.44 2.79 0.16
CA ILE A 222 -10.11 3.26 -0.28
C ILE A 222 -10.16 3.80 -1.71
N THR A 223 -10.95 3.20 -2.60
CA THR A 223 -11.09 3.71 -3.98
C THR A 223 -11.70 5.10 -4.01
N PHE A 224 -12.79 5.33 -3.28
CA PHE A 224 -13.43 6.65 -3.22
C PHE A 224 -12.57 7.66 -2.46
N MET A 225 -11.93 7.24 -1.36
CA MET A 225 -10.98 8.08 -0.63
C MET A 225 -9.82 8.52 -1.52
N GLY A 226 -9.22 7.61 -2.29
CA GLY A 226 -8.16 7.92 -3.25
C GLY A 226 -8.61 8.89 -4.36
N LYS A 227 -9.83 8.71 -4.90
CA LYS A 227 -10.41 9.65 -5.89
C LYS A 227 -10.62 11.04 -5.32
N LEU A 228 -11.16 11.15 -4.10
CA LEU A 228 -11.39 12.42 -3.41
C LEU A 228 -10.07 13.12 -3.06
N MET A 229 -9.09 12.38 -2.53
CA MET A 229 -7.76 12.92 -2.23
C MET A 229 -7.04 13.38 -3.48
N LYS A 230 -7.15 12.64 -4.59
CA LYS A 230 -6.63 13.09 -5.88
C LYS A 230 -7.23 14.43 -6.30
N LYS A 231 -8.56 14.59 -6.18
CA LYS A 231 -9.23 15.86 -6.52
C LYS A 231 -8.83 17.02 -5.60
N LEU A 232 -8.68 16.76 -4.31
CA LEU A 232 -8.37 17.79 -3.31
C LEU A 232 -6.89 18.18 -3.30
N MET A 233 -5.99 17.21 -3.50
CA MET A 233 -4.58 17.35 -3.15
C MET A 233 -3.61 17.33 -4.32
N VAL A 234 -4.01 17.02 -5.56
CA VAL A 234 -3.06 16.98 -6.69
C VAL A 234 -2.35 18.32 -6.94
N GLY A 235 -3.06 19.46 -6.82
CA GLY A 235 -2.44 20.79 -6.95
C GLY A 235 -1.37 21.02 -5.88
N LYS A 236 -1.73 20.77 -4.61
CA LYS A 236 -0.80 20.88 -3.46
C LYS A 236 0.37 19.89 -3.56
N ALA A 237 0.10 18.68 -4.02
CA ALA A 237 1.11 17.65 -4.25
C ALA A 237 2.12 18.11 -5.31
N ARG A 238 1.67 18.73 -6.40
CA ARG A 238 2.53 19.29 -7.44
C ARG A 238 3.36 20.46 -6.93
N GLU A 239 2.80 21.33 -6.08
CA GLU A 239 3.54 22.41 -5.41
C GLU A 239 4.67 21.85 -4.51
N VAL A 240 4.35 20.86 -3.67
CA VAL A 240 5.33 20.20 -2.79
C VAL A 240 6.43 19.53 -3.61
N LEU A 241 6.06 18.82 -4.68
CA LEU A 241 6.99 18.19 -5.60
C LEU A 241 7.95 19.22 -6.22
N ASN A 242 7.42 20.30 -6.81
CA ASN A 242 8.22 21.34 -7.46
C ASN A 242 9.16 22.06 -6.49
N GLY A 243 8.74 22.28 -5.23
CA GLY A 243 9.56 22.91 -4.21
C GLY A 243 10.66 22.02 -3.62
N ALA A 244 10.60 20.71 -3.86
CA ALA A 244 11.48 19.73 -3.23
C ALA A 244 12.55 19.16 -4.17
N ILE A 245 12.23 19.03 -5.46
CA ILE A 245 13.14 18.40 -6.41
C ILE A 245 14.40 19.27 -6.60
N GLY A 246 15.57 18.63 -6.47
CA GLY A 246 16.88 19.28 -6.61
C GLY A 246 17.58 19.61 -5.30
N ARG A 247 16.92 19.47 -4.14
CA ARG A 247 17.50 19.74 -2.80
C ARG A 247 18.21 18.53 -2.16
N GLY A 248 18.52 17.53 -2.98
CA GLY A 248 19.21 16.29 -2.56
C GLY A 248 18.27 15.15 -2.13
N PRO A 249 18.83 13.96 -1.82
CA PRO A 249 18.06 12.73 -1.62
C PRO A 249 17.11 12.75 -0.43
N ILE A 250 17.52 13.33 0.71
CA ILE A 250 16.71 13.35 1.93
C ILE A 250 15.43 14.18 1.73
N HIS A 251 15.56 15.36 1.13
CA HIS A 251 14.39 16.19 0.77
C HIS A 251 13.48 15.47 -0.22
N SER A 252 14.06 14.79 -1.21
CA SER A 252 13.31 14.02 -2.20
C SER A 252 12.52 12.87 -1.54
N ILE A 253 13.12 12.12 -0.60
CA ILE A 253 12.43 11.10 0.21
C ILE A 253 11.32 11.76 1.06
N ALA A 254 11.63 12.79 1.83
CA ALA A 254 10.65 13.46 2.68
C ALA A 254 9.44 13.97 1.90
N SER A 255 9.66 14.52 0.70
CA SER A 255 8.59 15.00 -0.17
C SER A 255 7.80 13.87 -0.81
N GLY A 256 8.43 12.76 -1.21
CA GLY A 256 7.70 11.57 -1.64
C GLY A 256 6.78 11.02 -0.56
N THR A 257 7.28 10.98 0.69
CA THR A 257 6.51 10.59 1.87
C THR A 257 5.33 11.53 2.07
N LEU A 258 5.58 12.85 2.13
CA LEU A 258 4.54 13.84 2.36
C LEU A 258 3.49 13.85 1.26
N VAL A 259 3.89 13.84 -0.01
CA VAL A 259 2.95 13.80 -1.13
C VAL A 259 2.09 12.54 -1.06
N THR A 260 2.67 11.39 -0.71
CA THR A 260 1.89 10.16 -0.59
C THR A 260 0.97 10.15 0.62
N ILE A 261 1.35 10.76 1.74
CA ILE A 261 0.44 10.95 2.87
C ILE A 261 -0.75 11.84 2.48
N LEU A 262 -0.51 12.91 1.72
CA LEU A 262 -1.55 13.81 1.24
C LEU A 262 -2.48 13.14 0.21
N VAL A 263 -1.91 12.36 -0.70
CA VAL A 263 -2.65 11.70 -1.79
C VAL A 263 -3.23 10.34 -1.38
N GLN A 264 -2.71 9.72 -0.32
CA GLN A 264 -3.04 8.38 0.18
C GLN A 264 -2.81 7.24 -0.83
N SER A 265 -2.03 7.46 -1.89
CA SER A 265 -1.75 6.46 -2.92
C SER A 265 -0.34 6.66 -3.49
N SER A 266 0.56 5.71 -3.23
CA SER A 266 1.92 5.73 -3.79
C SER A 266 1.92 5.59 -5.31
N SER A 267 1.07 4.76 -5.90
CA SER A 267 0.93 4.65 -7.36
C SER A 267 0.49 5.97 -7.98
N THR A 268 -0.45 6.69 -7.35
CA THR A 268 -0.82 8.04 -7.82
C THR A 268 0.35 9.02 -7.65
N THR A 269 1.02 9.03 -6.50
CA THR A 269 2.17 9.92 -6.24
C THR A 269 3.30 9.70 -7.25
N THR A 270 3.67 8.44 -7.47
CA THR A 270 4.76 8.07 -8.39
C THR A 270 4.36 8.25 -9.85
N SER A 271 3.09 8.04 -10.21
CA SER A 271 2.57 8.37 -11.54
C SER A 271 2.58 9.88 -11.86
N LEU A 272 2.62 10.78 -10.87
CA LEU A 272 2.78 12.22 -11.13
C LEU A 272 4.18 12.57 -11.70
N VAL A 273 5.21 11.80 -11.33
CA VAL A 273 6.59 12.06 -11.79
C VAL A 273 6.94 11.36 -13.11
N VAL A 274 6.24 10.27 -13.46
CA VAL A 274 6.49 9.51 -14.71
C VAL A 274 6.45 10.40 -15.95
N PRO A 275 5.43 11.27 -16.16
CA PRO A 275 5.41 12.16 -17.32
C PRO A 275 6.55 13.16 -17.34
N LEU A 276 6.94 13.71 -16.19
CA LEU A 276 8.03 14.68 -16.08
C LEU A 276 9.38 14.06 -16.44
N VAL A 277 9.58 12.78 -16.10
CA VAL A 277 10.77 12.03 -16.52
C VAL A 277 10.69 11.65 -18.00
N GLY A 278 9.51 11.24 -18.48
CA GLY A 278 9.24 10.98 -19.89
C GLY A 278 9.61 12.17 -20.77
N THR A 279 9.18 13.39 -20.41
CA THR A 279 9.48 14.63 -21.13
C THR A 279 10.85 15.24 -20.80
N ASN A 280 11.73 14.51 -20.11
CA ASN A 280 13.08 14.93 -19.75
C ASN A 280 13.15 16.22 -18.89
N VAL A 281 12.07 16.56 -18.19
CA VAL A 281 12.06 17.65 -17.19
C VAL A 281 12.83 17.20 -15.94
N LEU A 282 12.71 15.91 -15.60
CA LEU A 282 13.41 15.28 -14.47
C LEU A 282 14.17 14.05 -14.94
N SER A 283 15.28 13.75 -14.27
CA SER A 283 16.00 12.48 -14.46
C SER A 283 15.47 11.40 -13.52
N VAL A 284 15.60 10.12 -13.92
CA VAL A 284 15.27 8.96 -13.09
C VAL A 284 16.02 9.01 -11.74
N ARG A 285 17.30 9.42 -11.74
CA ARG A 285 18.11 9.53 -10.52
C ARG A 285 17.57 10.58 -9.53
N GLN A 286 17.00 11.68 -10.03
CA GLN A 286 16.41 12.71 -9.16
C GLN A 286 15.10 12.24 -8.51
N VAL A 287 14.30 11.47 -9.24
CA VAL A 287 13.00 10.97 -8.75
C VAL A 287 13.11 9.67 -7.97
N TYR A 288 14.20 8.90 -8.12
CA TYR A 288 14.36 7.63 -7.42
C TYR A 288 14.17 7.77 -5.89
N PRO A 289 14.85 8.68 -5.16
CA PRO A 289 14.58 8.88 -3.74
C PRO A 289 13.14 9.36 -3.44
N PHE A 290 12.50 10.09 -4.34
CA PHE A 290 11.10 10.49 -4.22
C PHE A 290 10.17 9.28 -4.25
N THR A 291 10.41 8.32 -5.15
CA THR A 291 9.65 7.08 -5.19
C THR A 291 9.84 6.21 -3.95
N LEU A 292 11.01 6.28 -3.29
CA LEU A 292 11.26 5.61 -2.01
C LEU A 292 10.47 6.26 -0.86
N GLY A 293 10.43 7.59 -0.83
CA GLY A 293 9.57 8.32 0.09
C GLY A 293 8.10 7.94 -0.06
N ALA A 294 7.62 7.78 -1.29
CA ALA A 294 6.25 7.37 -1.55
C ALA A 294 5.91 6.00 -0.92
N ASN A 295 6.88 5.08 -0.86
CA ASN A 295 6.73 3.80 -0.16
C ASN A 295 6.50 3.98 1.35
N ILE A 296 7.28 4.84 2.00
CA ILE A 296 7.08 5.18 3.42
C ILE A 296 5.69 5.77 3.62
N GLY A 297 5.27 6.72 2.78
CA GLY A 297 3.97 7.39 2.93
C GLY A 297 2.77 6.43 2.86
N THR A 298 2.88 5.35 2.07
CA THR A 298 1.83 4.32 1.94
C THR A 298 1.56 3.58 3.25
N CYS A 299 2.56 3.50 4.14
CA CYS A 299 2.45 2.82 5.43
C CYS A 299 1.45 3.51 6.37
N VAL A 300 1.15 4.80 6.16
CA VAL A 300 0.17 5.54 6.98
C VAL A 300 -1.22 4.92 6.87
N THR A 301 -1.64 4.44 5.70
CA THR A 301 -2.95 3.80 5.56
C THR A 301 -3.05 2.51 6.39
N ALA A 302 -1.98 1.72 6.45
CA ALA A 302 -1.93 0.51 7.27
C ALA A 302 -1.98 0.84 8.77
N LEU A 303 -1.28 1.89 9.19
CA LEU A 303 -1.33 2.38 10.58
C LEU A 303 -2.74 2.87 10.94
N LEU A 304 -3.42 3.60 10.05
CA LEU A 304 -4.81 4.02 10.24
C LEU A 304 -5.78 2.83 10.26
N ALA A 305 -5.56 1.82 9.44
CA ALA A 305 -6.36 0.59 9.48
C ALA A 305 -6.15 -0.16 10.80
N ALA A 306 -4.92 -0.18 11.33
CA ALA A 306 -4.62 -0.85 12.58
C ALA A 306 -5.22 -0.15 13.79
N THR A 307 -5.30 1.18 13.80
CA THR A 307 -5.99 1.90 14.88
C THR A 307 -7.50 1.63 14.88
N ALA A 308 -8.08 1.21 13.75
CA ALA A 308 -9.47 0.78 13.65
C ALA A 308 -9.77 -0.50 14.43
N VAL A 309 -8.75 -1.32 14.67
CA VAL A 309 -8.89 -2.64 15.25
C VAL A 309 -8.93 -2.52 16.77
N THR A 310 -9.89 -3.22 17.39
CA THR A 310 -10.02 -3.31 18.84
C THR A 310 -10.19 -4.76 19.29
N GLY A 311 -9.87 -5.04 20.55
CA GLY A 311 -9.93 -6.38 21.12
C GLY A 311 -8.56 -7.03 21.31
N PRO A 312 -8.51 -8.33 21.67
CA PRO A 312 -7.28 -9.00 22.11
C PRO A 312 -6.18 -9.03 21.03
N ASN A 313 -6.57 -9.01 19.75
CA ASN A 313 -5.64 -9.08 18.63
C ASN A 313 -5.27 -7.70 18.04
N ALA A 314 -5.72 -6.59 18.64
CA ALA A 314 -5.43 -5.24 18.14
C ALA A 314 -3.92 -4.93 18.15
N VAL A 315 -3.21 -5.44 19.15
CA VAL A 315 -1.74 -5.34 19.27
C VAL A 315 -1.06 -5.97 18.04
N PHE A 316 -1.52 -7.14 17.60
CA PHE A 316 -0.98 -7.83 16.42
C PHE A 316 -1.32 -7.11 15.12
N ALA A 317 -2.51 -6.51 15.02
CA ALA A 317 -2.90 -5.68 13.88
C ALA A 317 -2.03 -4.42 13.76
N LEU A 318 -1.68 -3.79 14.87
CA LEU A 318 -0.71 -2.69 14.90
C LEU A 318 0.71 -3.17 14.60
N GLN A 319 1.10 -4.33 15.12
CA GLN A 319 2.40 -4.94 14.85
C GLN A 319 2.60 -5.12 13.35
N ILE A 320 1.63 -5.68 12.63
CA ILE A 320 1.78 -5.90 11.18
C ILE A 320 1.83 -4.58 10.38
N ALA A 321 1.10 -3.55 10.80
CA ALA A 321 1.24 -2.21 10.21
C ALA A 321 2.63 -1.61 10.44
N LEU A 322 3.23 -1.87 11.60
CA LEU A 322 4.61 -1.47 11.89
C LEU A 322 5.64 -2.32 11.16
N VAL A 323 5.39 -3.62 10.93
CA VAL A 323 6.24 -4.41 10.02
C VAL A 323 6.28 -3.77 8.64
N HIS A 324 5.15 -3.32 8.11
CA HIS A 324 5.11 -2.62 6.82
C HIS A 324 6.01 -1.37 6.82
N LEU A 325 5.91 -0.54 7.86
CA LEU A 325 6.73 0.65 8.01
C LEU A 325 8.22 0.33 8.16
N THR A 326 8.56 -0.59 9.07
CA THR A 326 9.93 -1.02 9.34
C THR A 326 10.57 -1.64 8.11
N PHE A 327 9.85 -2.49 7.36
CA PHE A 327 10.33 -3.08 6.11
C PHE A 327 10.71 -2.00 5.10
N ASN A 328 9.85 -1.00 4.87
CA ASN A 328 10.13 0.08 3.92
C ASN A 328 11.30 0.96 4.39
N VAL A 329 11.35 1.32 5.68
CA VAL A 329 12.43 2.16 6.22
C VAL A 329 13.77 1.43 6.18
N LEU A 330 13.83 0.17 6.63
CA LEU A 330 15.06 -0.64 6.57
C LEU A 330 15.48 -0.90 5.12
N GLY A 331 14.52 -1.12 4.21
CA GLY A 331 14.78 -1.21 2.77
C GLY A 331 15.54 0.00 2.25
N ILE A 332 15.11 1.21 2.63
CA ILE A 332 15.77 2.45 2.22
C ILE A 332 17.14 2.55 2.88
N LEU A 333 17.25 2.31 4.18
CA LEU A 333 18.54 2.39 4.88
C LEU A 333 19.58 1.42 4.32
N VAL A 334 19.19 0.19 3.98
CA VAL A 334 20.10 -0.83 3.43
C VAL A 334 20.36 -0.60 1.94
N ILE A 335 19.31 -0.59 1.11
CA ILE A 335 19.47 -0.55 -0.35
C ILE A 335 19.91 0.84 -0.79
N PHE A 336 19.24 1.89 -0.31
CA PHE A 336 19.62 3.26 -0.68
C PHE A 336 20.83 3.76 0.10
N GLY A 337 21.07 3.30 1.34
CA GLY A 337 22.25 3.70 2.11
C GLY A 337 23.56 3.15 1.56
N ILE A 338 23.59 1.88 1.12
CA ILE A 338 24.80 1.22 0.61
C ILE A 338 25.02 1.60 -0.87
N PRO A 339 26.15 2.22 -1.24
CA PRO A 339 26.37 2.75 -2.60
C PRO A 339 26.19 1.72 -3.72
N PHE A 340 26.66 0.48 -3.52
CA PHE A 340 26.52 -0.59 -4.51
C PHE A 340 25.05 -1.01 -4.70
N LEU A 341 24.30 -1.19 -3.61
CA LEU A 341 22.88 -1.56 -3.67
C LEU A 341 22.02 -0.43 -4.22
N ARG A 342 22.40 0.84 -3.99
CA ARG A 342 21.66 2.01 -4.48
C ARG A 342 21.56 2.03 -6.00
N GLU A 343 22.62 1.61 -6.68
CA GLU A 343 22.69 1.59 -8.14
C GLU A 343 21.97 0.39 -8.78
N LEU A 344 21.70 -0.66 -8.00
CA LEU A 344 21.15 -1.90 -8.53
C LEU A 344 19.71 -1.72 -9.08
N PRO A 345 18.75 -1.10 -8.36
CA PRO A 345 17.41 -0.83 -8.92
C PRO A 345 17.44 0.01 -10.20
N LEU A 346 18.34 1.01 -10.26
CA LEU A 346 18.49 1.88 -11.43
C LEU A 346 18.97 1.09 -12.65
N LYS A 347 20.03 0.28 -12.49
CA LYS A 347 20.57 -0.55 -13.58
C LYS A 347 19.56 -1.57 -14.08
N CYS A 348 18.87 -2.25 -13.17
CA CYS A 348 17.84 -3.23 -13.55
C CYS A 348 16.68 -2.55 -14.31
N ALA A 349 16.24 -1.38 -13.87
CA ALA A 349 15.19 -0.61 -14.55
C ALA A 349 15.62 -0.14 -15.94
N GLU A 350 16.86 0.35 -16.08
CA GLU A 350 17.41 0.79 -17.37
C GLU A 350 17.53 -0.38 -18.36
N LEU A 351 18.04 -1.53 -17.90
CA LEU A 351 18.12 -2.75 -18.71
C LEU A 351 16.73 -3.20 -19.18
N LEU A 352 15.75 -3.26 -18.28
CA LEU A 352 14.39 -3.65 -18.64
C LEU A 352 13.77 -2.65 -19.63
N ALA A 353 14.01 -1.35 -19.45
CA ALA A 353 13.55 -0.32 -20.39
C ALA A 353 14.19 -0.46 -21.78
N ASP A 354 15.48 -0.78 -21.85
CA ASP A 354 16.19 -1.02 -23.11
C ASP A 354 15.60 -2.21 -23.89
N TYR A 355 15.20 -3.28 -23.19
CA TYR A 355 14.46 -4.38 -23.80
C TYR A 355 13.03 -3.97 -24.20
N ALA A 356 12.31 -3.24 -23.35
CA ALA A 356 10.95 -2.79 -23.62
C ALA A 356 10.83 -1.88 -24.86
N VAL A 357 11.85 -1.05 -25.12
CA VAL A 357 11.91 -0.19 -26.32
C VAL A 357 12.06 -1.02 -27.60
N LYS A 358 12.80 -2.13 -27.55
CA LYS A 358 12.99 -3.04 -28.70
C LYS A 358 11.72 -3.83 -29.01
N THR A 359 10.99 -4.26 -27.98
CA THR A 359 9.79 -5.09 -28.15
C THR A 359 8.78 -4.78 -27.05
N LYS A 360 7.62 -4.24 -27.43
CA LYS A 360 6.53 -3.94 -26.49
C LYS A 360 6.00 -5.19 -25.77
N LEU A 361 6.14 -6.38 -26.38
CA LEU A 361 5.83 -7.65 -25.75
C LEU A 361 6.68 -7.92 -24.50
N ALA A 362 7.88 -7.32 -24.39
CA ALA A 362 8.70 -7.44 -23.18
C ALA A 362 8.02 -6.82 -21.95
N VAL A 363 7.20 -5.77 -22.13
CA VAL A 363 6.40 -5.18 -21.04
C VAL A 363 5.32 -6.15 -20.58
N ALA A 364 4.58 -6.73 -21.54
CA ALA A 364 3.54 -7.72 -21.24
C ALA A 364 4.14 -9.00 -20.63
N GLY A 365 5.30 -9.44 -21.12
CA GLY A 365 6.04 -10.58 -20.58
C GLY A 365 6.52 -10.32 -19.16
N TYR A 366 7.09 -9.14 -18.88
CA TYR A 366 7.48 -8.74 -17.53
C TYR A 366 6.29 -8.77 -16.57
N LEU A 367 5.18 -8.09 -16.94
CA LEU A 367 4.00 -8.03 -16.10
C LEU A 367 3.37 -9.43 -15.89
N GLY A 368 3.26 -10.20 -16.97
CA GLY A 368 2.72 -11.55 -16.93
C GLY A 368 3.57 -12.50 -16.10
N VAL A 369 4.89 -12.42 -16.18
CA VAL A 369 5.79 -13.29 -15.41
C VAL A 369 5.76 -12.91 -13.93
N VAL A 370 6.00 -11.64 -13.59
CA VAL A 370 6.19 -11.20 -12.19
C VAL A 370 4.87 -11.22 -11.40
N PHE A 371 3.76 -10.80 -12.02
CA PHE A 371 2.49 -10.63 -11.30
C PHE A 371 1.47 -11.75 -11.51
N VAL A 372 1.72 -12.68 -12.45
CA VAL A 372 0.76 -13.76 -12.76
C VAL A 372 1.42 -15.14 -12.76
N ALA A 373 2.38 -15.40 -13.66
CA ALA A 373 2.93 -16.73 -13.87
C ALA A 373 3.77 -17.22 -12.69
N LEU A 374 4.70 -16.41 -12.18
CA LEU A 374 5.52 -16.78 -11.03
C LEU A 374 4.69 -16.96 -9.77
N PRO A 375 3.78 -16.03 -9.40
CA PRO A 375 2.87 -16.27 -8.28
C PRO A 375 1.96 -17.49 -8.48
N GLY A 376 1.39 -17.68 -9.66
CA GLY A 376 0.53 -18.82 -9.97
C GLY A 376 1.26 -20.16 -9.84
N LEU A 377 2.47 -20.27 -10.37
CA LEU A 377 3.32 -21.46 -10.26
C LEU A 377 3.65 -21.76 -8.80
N VAL A 378 4.15 -20.78 -8.06
CA VAL A 378 4.53 -20.99 -6.65
C VAL A 378 3.32 -21.38 -5.80
N LEU A 379 2.16 -20.74 -5.99
CA LEU A 379 0.93 -21.08 -5.28
C LEU A 379 0.45 -22.50 -5.64
N SER A 380 0.55 -22.91 -6.90
CA SER A 380 0.16 -24.27 -7.34
C SER A 380 1.05 -25.39 -6.78
N VAL A 381 2.32 -25.09 -6.47
CA VAL A 381 3.28 -26.05 -5.88
C VAL A 381 3.21 -26.04 -4.36
N SER A 382 2.68 -24.96 -3.77
CA SER A 382 2.58 -24.75 -2.32
C SER A 382 1.19 -25.04 -1.76
N SER A 383 0.23 -25.42 -2.62
CA SER A 383 -1.10 -25.96 -2.27
C SER A 383 -1.07 -27.48 -2.43
#